data_AF-A0A836XC16-F1
#
_entry.id   AF-A0A836XC16-F1
#
_cell.length_a   1.000
_cell.length_b   1.000
_cell.length_c   1.000
_cell.angle_alpha   90.00
_cell.angle_beta   90.00
_cell.angle_gamma   90.00
#
_symmetry.space_group_name_H-M   'P 1'
#
loop_
_entity.id
_entity.type
_entity.pdbx_description
1 polymer ?
#
loop_
_entity_poly.entity_id
_entity_poly.type
_entity_poly.pdbx_seq_one_letter_code
_entity_poly.pdbx_strand_id
1 'polypeptide(L)'
;CGAAFAIEVGDEERLVVIQEVRRTFLKDADPAEIFAAARRAILDVHELQVHAIALLRTASVLKTSSGKVQRQACKAHYLENRFPIVATWNVAGEETAAILAALPTGQTVHSVQHWIMKWVARRSGLDLHGIRLGESFDAFGMDSLAAVEFAHDLGAWIGTETEETIVWNYPTIEALSLFVVNQIRGIPFESTGRNDRPLDELSEVELVGLLYDEIGRIQSDG
;
A
#
# COMPACT_ATOMS: atom_id res chain seq x y z
N CYS A 1 16.44 -5.01 -16.67
CA CYS A 1 15.89 -5.54 -17.94
C CYS A 1 14.38 -5.65 -17.78
N GLY A 2 13.60 -5.56 -18.86
CA GLY A 2 12.15 -5.67 -18.77
C GLY A 2 11.54 -6.56 -19.84
N ALA A 3 10.28 -6.92 -19.64
CA ALA A 3 9.44 -7.59 -20.63
C ALA A 3 8.01 -7.04 -20.56
N ALA A 4 7.33 -7.05 -21.69
CA ALA A 4 5.92 -6.71 -21.80
C ALA A 4 5.18 -7.84 -22.52
N PHE A 5 3.98 -8.19 -22.05
CA PHE A 5 3.16 -9.26 -22.61
C PHE A 5 1.67 -9.02 -22.29
N ALA A 6 0.79 -9.57 -23.12
CA ALA A 6 -0.66 -9.52 -22.89
C ALA A 6 -1.13 -10.72 -22.07
N ILE A 7 -2.08 -10.51 -21.15
CA ILE A 7 -2.84 -11.54 -20.43
C ILE A 7 -4.33 -11.39 -20.76
N GLU A 8 -5.09 -12.46 -20.60
CA GLU A 8 -6.55 -12.42 -20.73
C GLU A 8 -7.16 -12.12 -19.35
N VAL A 9 -8.00 -11.08 -19.25
CA VAL A 9 -8.77 -10.75 -18.05
C VAL A 9 -10.22 -10.56 -18.48
N GLY A 10 -11.08 -11.53 -18.14
CA GLY A 10 -12.40 -11.65 -18.76
C GLY A 10 -12.25 -11.92 -20.26
N ASP A 11 -12.95 -11.14 -21.08
CA ASP A 11 -12.92 -11.26 -22.55
C ASP A 11 -11.94 -10.27 -23.21
N GLU A 12 -11.09 -9.57 -22.44
CA GLU A 12 -10.18 -8.54 -22.95
C GLU A 12 -8.70 -8.90 -22.74
N GLU A 13 -7.89 -8.62 -23.76
CA GLU A 13 -6.43 -8.65 -23.64
C GLU A 13 -5.92 -7.41 -22.92
N ARG A 14 -5.10 -7.64 -21.88
CA ARG A 14 -4.60 -6.61 -20.98
C ARG A 14 -3.07 -6.63 -20.91
N LEU A 15 -2.45 -5.45 -20.98
CA LEU A 15 -0.99 -5.31 -20.98
C LEU A 15 -0.40 -5.47 -19.57
N VAL A 16 0.56 -6.36 -19.42
CA VAL A 16 1.40 -6.50 -18.23
C VAL A 16 2.85 -6.15 -18.57
N VAL A 17 3.49 -5.37 -17.70
CA VAL A 17 4.91 -5.03 -17.79
C VAL A 17 5.66 -5.54 -16.57
N ILE A 18 6.77 -6.23 -16.79
CA ILE A 18 7.70 -6.61 -15.73
C ILE A 18 9.03 -5.88 -15.94
N GLN A 19 9.61 -5.37 -14.86
CA GLN A 19 10.85 -4.61 -14.94
C GLN A 19 11.76 -4.92 -13.75
N GLU A 20 12.97 -5.36 -14.04
CA GLU A 20 13.99 -5.54 -13.01
C GLU A 20 14.50 -4.20 -12.50
N VAL A 21 14.68 -4.12 -11.18
CA VAL A 21 15.25 -2.97 -10.48
C VAL A 21 16.44 -3.38 -9.63
N ARG A 22 17.44 -2.49 -9.53
CA ARG A 22 18.61 -2.71 -8.68
C ARG A 22 18.22 -2.59 -7.21
N ARG A 23 18.95 -3.27 -6.33
CA ARG A 23 18.68 -3.24 -4.89
C ARG A 23 18.83 -1.85 -4.26
N THR A 24 19.72 -1.00 -4.79
CA THR A 24 19.87 0.40 -4.36
C THR A 24 18.63 1.23 -4.65
N PHE A 25 17.96 0.95 -5.77
CA PHE A 25 16.77 1.66 -6.19
C PHE A 25 15.59 1.50 -5.22
N LEU A 26 15.47 0.35 -4.55
CA LEU A 26 14.45 0.10 -3.53
C LEU A 26 14.66 0.88 -2.22
N LYS A 27 15.82 1.53 -2.04
CA LYS A 27 16.11 2.36 -0.87
C LYS A 27 15.85 3.85 -1.12
N ASP A 28 16.03 4.27 -2.36
CA ASP A 28 16.17 5.69 -2.71
C ASP A 28 14.96 6.23 -3.50
N ALA A 29 14.03 5.38 -3.94
CA ALA A 29 12.89 5.77 -4.77
C ALA A 29 11.58 5.11 -4.32
N ASP A 30 10.49 5.88 -4.32
CA ASP A 30 9.14 5.39 -4.03
C ASP A 30 8.61 4.56 -5.24
N PRO A 31 8.29 3.26 -5.05
CA PRO A 31 7.66 2.44 -6.08
C PRO A 31 6.44 3.08 -6.74
N ALA A 32 5.63 3.84 -5.99
CA ALA A 32 4.43 4.49 -6.52
C ALA A 32 4.76 5.51 -7.62
N GLU A 33 5.79 6.34 -7.43
CA GLU A 33 6.26 7.31 -8.43
C GLU A 33 6.78 6.61 -9.69
N ILE A 34 7.45 5.46 -9.51
CA ILE A 34 7.99 4.66 -10.61
C ILE A 34 6.86 4.07 -11.45
N PHE A 35 5.83 3.53 -10.80
CA PHE A 35 4.65 3.02 -11.50
C PHE A 35 3.93 4.15 -12.25
N ALA A 36 3.74 5.31 -11.62
CA ALA A 36 3.13 6.46 -12.29
C ALA A 36 3.95 6.92 -13.52
N ALA A 37 5.28 7.03 -13.37
CA ALA A 37 6.17 7.42 -14.46
C ALA A 37 6.17 6.39 -15.60
N ALA A 38 6.22 5.09 -15.28
CA ALA A 38 6.19 4.02 -16.26
C ALA A 38 4.87 3.99 -17.04
N ARG A 39 3.73 4.10 -16.35
CA ARG A 39 2.40 4.15 -17.00
C ARG A 39 2.28 5.35 -17.93
N ARG A 40 2.69 6.54 -17.47
CA ARG A 40 2.67 7.75 -18.28
C ARG A 40 3.55 7.58 -19.52
N ALA A 41 4.78 7.09 -19.37
CA ALA A 41 5.68 6.87 -20.50
C ALA A 41 5.13 5.85 -21.51
N ILE A 42 4.47 4.78 -21.05
CA ILE A 42 3.87 3.77 -21.93
C ILE A 42 2.66 4.35 -22.66
N LEU A 43 1.81 5.12 -21.97
CA LEU A 43 0.69 5.79 -22.59
C LEU A 43 1.15 6.83 -23.63
N ASP A 44 2.12 7.67 -23.29
CA ASP A 44 2.59 8.75 -24.15
C ASP A 44 3.30 8.24 -25.41
N VAL A 45 4.08 7.15 -25.31
CA VAL A 45 4.89 6.64 -26.42
C VAL A 45 4.15 5.58 -27.24
N HIS A 46 3.31 4.76 -26.59
CA HIS A 46 2.69 3.60 -27.21
C HIS A 46 1.16 3.65 -27.26
N GLU A 47 0.52 4.66 -26.66
CA GLU A 47 -0.94 4.80 -26.58
C GLU A 47 -1.64 3.58 -25.96
N LEU A 48 -0.92 2.83 -25.11
CA LEU A 48 -1.43 1.63 -24.44
C LEU A 48 -1.64 1.88 -22.95
N GLN A 49 -2.80 1.48 -22.45
CA GLN A 49 -3.04 1.39 -21.01
C GLN A 49 -2.41 0.12 -20.45
N VAL A 50 -1.72 0.26 -19.32
CA VAL A 50 -1.11 -0.86 -18.62
C VAL A 50 -2.08 -1.38 -17.58
N HIS A 51 -2.32 -2.68 -17.57
CA HIS A 51 -3.16 -3.33 -16.57
C HIS A 51 -2.40 -3.68 -15.29
N ALA A 52 -1.14 -4.11 -15.41
CA ALA A 52 -0.29 -4.36 -14.24
C ALA A 52 1.19 -4.11 -14.53
N ILE A 53 1.93 -3.65 -13.52
CA ILE A 53 3.38 -3.50 -13.53
C ILE A 53 3.97 -4.23 -12.33
N ALA A 54 4.92 -5.13 -12.56
CA ALA A 54 5.68 -5.77 -11.49
C ALA A 54 7.16 -5.39 -11.55
N LEU A 55 7.67 -4.84 -10.44
CA LEU A 55 9.10 -4.63 -10.26
C LEU A 55 9.73 -5.91 -9.72
N LEU A 56 10.79 -6.38 -10.38
CA LEU A 56 11.46 -7.63 -10.07
C LEU A 56 12.85 -7.38 -9.48
N ARG A 57 13.35 -8.34 -8.70
CA ARG A 57 14.78 -8.40 -8.40
C ARG A 57 15.60 -8.49 -9.70
N THR A 58 16.80 -7.93 -9.71
CA THR A 58 17.76 -8.10 -10.83
C THR A 58 17.98 -9.57 -11.19
N ALA A 59 18.22 -9.82 -12.49
CA ALA A 59 18.48 -11.15 -13.06
C ALA A 59 17.30 -12.14 -12.93
N SER A 60 16.07 -11.63 -12.95
CA SER A 60 14.85 -12.44 -12.87
C SER A 60 14.15 -12.58 -14.22
N VAL A 61 14.35 -11.66 -15.18
CA VAL A 61 13.72 -11.76 -16.49
C VAL A 61 14.31 -12.93 -17.28
N LEU A 62 13.45 -13.85 -17.70
CA LEU A 62 13.85 -15.05 -18.41
C LEU A 62 14.36 -14.72 -19.81
N LYS A 63 15.53 -15.25 -20.14
CA LYS A 63 16.21 -15.04 -21.42
C LYS A 63 16.66 -16.35 -22.05
N THR A 64 16.84 -16.37 -23.36
CA THR A 64 17.51 -17.46 -24.07
C THR A 64 19.01 -17.43 -23.77
N SER A 65 19.73 -18.49 -24.11
CA SER A 65 21.21 -18.53 -24.06
C SER A 65 21.86 -17.42 -24.88
N SER A 66 21.16 -16.88 -25.89
CA SER A 66 21.57 -15.72 -26.69
C SER A 66 21.17 -14.35 -26.09
N GLY A 67 20.59 -14.32 -24.90
CA GLY A 67 20.23 -13.09 -24.18
C GLY A 67 18.90 -12.45 -24.60
N LYS A 68 18.15 -13.06 -25.54
CA LYS A 68 16.83 -12.55 -25.95
C LYS A 68 15.79 -12.82 -24.86
N VAL A 69 14.93 -11.85 -24.57
CA VAL A 69 13.84 -12.00 -23.60
C VAL A 69 12.84 -13.06 -24.09
N GLN A 70 12.57 -14.05 -23.25
CA GLN A 70 11.57 -15.10 -23.50
C GLN A 70 10.19 -14.64 -23.01
N ARG A 71 9.49 -13.83 -23.80
CA ARG A 71 8.23 -13.20 -23.39
C ARG A 71 7.13 -14.21 -22.99
N GLN A 72 7.00 -15.32 -23.70
CA GLN A 72 6.02 -16.36 -23.35
C GLN A 72 6.36 -17.05 -22.01
N ALA A 73 7.64 -17.38 -21.79
CA ALA A 73 8.07 -17.94 -20.51
C ALA A 73 7.87 -16.93 -19.36
N CYS A 74 8.10 -15.64 -19.61
CA CYS A 74 7.82 -14.59 -18.64
C CYS A 74 6.31 -14.49 -18.34
N LYS A 75 5.44 -14.52 -19.36
CA LYS A 75 3.99 -14.55 -19.18
C LYS A 75 3.56 -15.73 -18.31
N ALA A 76 4.04 -16.94 -18.62
CA ALA A 76 3.74 -18.14 -17.82
C ALA A 76 4.23 -17.99 -16.36
N HIS A 77 5.48 -17.55 -16.14
CA HIS A 77 5.99 -17.31 -14.79
C HIS A 77 5.24 -16.24 -14.01
N TYR A 78 4.73 -15.21 -14.68
CA TYR A 78 3.92 -14.17 -14.06
C TYR A 78 2.56 -14.72 -13.62
N LEU A 79 1.85 -15.42 -14.51
CA LEU A 79 0.55 -16.03 -14.21
C LEU A 79 0.63 -17.08 -13.11
N GLU A 80 1.77 -17.78 -13.02
CA GLU A 80 2.03 -18.78 -11.98
C GLU A 80 2.69 -18.19 -10.71
N ASN A 81 2.79 -16.86 -10.59
CA ASN A 81 3.37 -16.15 -9.45
C ASN A 81 4.81 -16.59 -9.07
N ARG A 82 5.64 -16.95 -10.05
CA ARG A 82 7.00 -17.47 -9.83
C ARG A 82 8.10 -16.41 -9.82
N PHE A 83 7.77 -15.14 -10.01
CA PHE A 83 8.77 -14.08 -10.02
C PHE A 83 9.07 -13.56 -8.61
N PRO A 84 10.34 -13.23 -8.30
CA PRO A 84 10.70 -12.53 -7.07
C PRO A 84 10.35 -11.04 -7.21
N ILE A 85 9.05 -10.76 -7.10
CA ILE A 85 8.47 -9.41 -7.17
C ILE A 85 8.86 -8.65 -5.90
N VAL A 86 9.31 -7.41 -6.07
CA VAL A 86 9.68 -6.49 -4.98
C VAL A 86 8.66 -5.38 -4.78
N ALA A 87 7.86 -5.07 -5.80
CA ALA A 87 6.69 -4.20 -5.73
C ALA A 87 5.78 -4.48 -6.93
N THR A 88 4.48 -4.25 -6.77
CA THR A 88 3.49 -4.42 -7.83
C THR A 88 2.50 -3.26 -7.87
N TRP A 89 2.00 -2.97 -9.06
CA TRP A 89 0.86 -2.09 -9.29
C TRP A 89 -0.09 -2.78 -10.27
N ASN A 90 -1.41 -2.64 -10.08
CA ASN A 90 -2.42 -3.09 -11.02
C ASN A 90 -3.67 -2.21 -10.97
N VAL A 91 -4.47 -2.26 -12.04
CA VAL A 91 -5.70 -1.47 -12.18
C VAL A 91 -6.71 -1.79 -11.08
N ALA A 92 -6.88 -3.04 -10.67
CA ALA A 92 -7.84 -3.41 -9.60
C ALA A 92 -7.47 -2.76 -8.25
N GLY A 93 -6.18 -2.67 -7.93
CA GLY A 93 -5.67 -2.00 -6.74
C GLY A 93 -5.78 -0.48 -6.84
N GLU A 94 -5.70 0.08 -8.05
CA GLU A 94 -5.97 1.51 -8.27
C GLU A 94 -7.46 1.83 -8.27
N GLU A 95 -8.33 0.97 -8.80
CA GLU A 95 -9.78 1.11 -8.71
C GLU A 95 -10.23 0.95 -7.26
N THR A 96 -9.67 0.00 -6.52
CA THR A 96 -9.91 -0.12 -5.08
C THR A 96 -9.38 1.12 -4.35
N ALA A 97 -8.16 1.58 -4.62
CA ALA A 97 -7.62 2.80 -4.02
C ALA A 97 -8.38 4.07 -4.42
N ALA A 98 -8.91 4.14 -5.64
CA ALA A 98 -9.69 5.24 -6.16
C ALA A 98 -11.11 5.23 -5.60
N ILE A 99 -11.72 4.06 -5.42
CA ILE A 99 -12.97 3.89 -4.66
C ILE A 99 -12.72 4.31 -3.21
N LEU A 100 -11.62 3.86 -2.60
CA LEU A 100 -11.21 4.26 -1.25
C LEU A 100 -10.87 5.76 -1.12
N ALA A 101 -10.39 6.41 -2.19
CA ALA A 101 -10.09 7.84 -2.24
C ALA A 101 -11.31 8.70 -2.66
N ALA A 102 -12.28 8.10 -3.35
CA ALA A 102 -13.54 8.72 -3.77
C ALA A 102 -14.64 8.56 -2.71
N LEU A 103 -14.52 7.60 -1.80
CA LEU A 103 -15.17 7.67 -0.49
C LEU A 103 -14.62 8.91 0.23
N PRO A 104 -15.47 9.73 0.86
CA PRO A 104 -15.12 11.10 1.23
C PRO A 104 -14.15 11.14 2.41
N THR A 105 -12.86 10.92 2.16
CA THR A 105 -11.66 11.58 2.75
C THR A 105 -10.40 10.90 2.18
N GLY A 106 -9.56 11.64 1.44
CA GLY A 106 -8.34 11.16 0.76
C GLY A 106 -7.20 10.66 1.66
N GLN A 107 -7.51 10.19 2.85
CA GLN A 107 -6.60 9.69 3.87
C GLN A 107 -6.45 8.16 3.71
N THR A 108 -5.44 7.74 2.96
CA THR A 108 -4.96 6.35 2.87
C THR A 108 -3.98 6.03 4.00
N VAL A 109 -3.75 4.75 4.30
CA VAL A 109 -2.75 4.31 5.32
C VAL A 109 -1.39 4.95 5.06
N HIS A 110 -0.94 4.96 3.81
CA HIS A 110 0.32 5.58 3.41
C HIS A 110 0.34 7.10 3.65
N SER A 111 -0.76 7.80 3.37
CA SER A 111 -0.84 9.24 3.61
C SER A 111 -0.84 9.58 5.10
N VAL A 112 -1.48 8.74 5.93
CA VAL A 112 -1.48 8.89 7.40
C VAL A 112 -0.09 8.57 7.96
N GLN A 113 0.54 7.47 7.53
CA GLN A 113 1.92 7.13 7.93
C GLN A 113 2.88 8.28 7.61
N HIS A 114 2.81 8.81 6.39
CA HIS A 114 3.68 9.90 5.97
C HIS A 114 3.42 11.21 6.73
N TRP A 115 2.15 11.48 7.09
CA TRP A 115 1.81 12.61 7.96
C TRP A 115 2.42 12.45 9.35
N ILE A 116 2.26 11.28 9.97
CA ILE A 116 2.80 10.96 11.31
C ILE A 116 4.33 11.06 11.28
N MET A 117 5.00 10.50 10.28
CA MET A 117 6.45 10.58 10.12
C MET A 117 6.93 12.03 10.03
N LYS A 118 6.24 12.90 9.27
CA LYS A 118 6.56 14.32 9.18
C LYS A 118 6.36 15.05 10.49
N TRP A 119 5.31 14.71 11.24
CA TRP A 119 5.06 15.29 12.55
C TRP A 119 6.18 14.93 13.53
N VAL A 120 6.52 13.63 13.62
CA VAL A 120 7.59 13.12 14.48
C VAL A 120 8.94 13.72 14.10
N ALA A 121 9.29 13.78 12.81
CA ALA A 121 10.55 14.36 12.35
C ALA A 121 10.72 15.83 12.76
N ARG A 122 9.66 16.63 12.65
CA ARG A 122 9.68 18.05 13.05
C ARG A 122 9.89 18.24 14.55
N ARG A 123 9.31 17.36 15.36
CA ARG A 123 9.38 17.42 16.83
C ARG A 123 10.72 16.91 17.35
N SER A 124 11.13 15.73 16.91
CA SER A 124 12.32 15.03 17.43
C SER A 124 13.63 15.51 16.78
N GLY A 125 13.54 16.32 15.72
CA GLY A 125 14.71 16.76 14.94
C GLY A 125 15.39 15.61 14.18
N LEU A 126 14.70 14.49 14.02
CA LEU A 126 15.19 13.29 13.33
C LEU A 126 14.92 13.41 11.82
N ASP A 127 15.78 12.77 11.03
CA ASP A 127 15.54 12.57 9.61
C ASP A 127 14.45 11.50 9.38
N LEU A 128 13.65 11.66 8.33
CA LEU A 128 12.56 10.73 7.97
C LEU A 128 13.08 9.31 7.73
N HIS A 129 14.33 9.15 7.27
CA HIS A 129 14.97 7.85 7.08
C HIS A 129 15.37 7.15 8.40
N GLY A 130 15.43 7.91 9.49
CA GLY A 130 15.68 7.41 10.84
C GLY A 130 14.44 6.88 11.54
N ILE A 131 13.24 7.19 11.04
CA ILE A 131 11.97 6.82 11.66
C ILE A 131 11.54 5.43 11.17
N ARG A 132 11.38 4.50 12.11
CA ARG A 132 10.91 3.13 11.84
C ARG A 132 9.42 3.03 12.16
N LEU A 133 8.64 2.47 11.23
CA LEU A 133 7.16 2.43 11.36
C LEU A 133 6.66 1.52 12.50
N GLY A 134 7.40 0.46 12.82
CA GLY A 134 7.07 -0.47 13.89
C GLY A 134 7.73 -0.16 15.24
N GLU A 135 8.45 0.96 15.33
CA GLU A 135 9.08 1.39 16.59
C GLU A 135 8.11 2.24 17.41
N SER A 136 8.20 2.12 18.74
CA SER A 136 7.29 2.84 19.63
C SER A 136 7.51 4.34 19.54
N PHE A 137 6.44 5.13 19.68
CA PHE A 137 6.52 6.58 19.79
C PHE A 137 7.44 7.06 20.92
N ASP A 138 7.61 6.25 21.99
CA ASP A 138 8.56 6.51 23.07
C ASP A 138 10.01 6.65 22.56
N ALA A 139 10.40 5.84 21.58
CA ALA A 139 11.75 5.86 21.01
C ALA A 139 12.05 7.15 20.24
N PHE A 140 10.99 7.84 19.79
CA PHE A 140 11.08 9.15 19.15
C PHE A 140 10.93 10.31 20.13
N GLY A 141 10.86 10.05 21.45
CA GLY A 141 10.72 11.07 22.48
C GLY A 141 9.31 11.63 22.62
N MET A 142 8.28 10.83 22.29
CA MET A 142 6.89 11.18 22.56
C MET A 142 6.66 11.23 24.08
N ASP A 143 6.37 12.41 24.62
CA ASP A 143 5.96 12.62 26.01
C ASP A 143 4.48 13.01 26.10
N SER A 144 3.96 13.24 27.32
CA SER A 144 2.55 13.61 27.52
C SER A 144 2.16 14.93 26.84
N LEU A 145 3.07 15.89 26.72
CA LEU A 145 2.79 17.17 26.05
C LEU A 145 2.76 16.98 24.53
N ALA A 146 3.73 16.23 23.99
CA ALA A 146 3.80 15.86 22.58
C ALA A 146 2.58 15.04 22.15
N ALA A 147 2.08 14.14 23.01
CA ALA A 147 0.87 13.35 22.74
C ALA A 147 -0.38 14.23 22.56
N VAL A 148 -0.55 15.26 23.39
CA VAL A 148 -1.68 16.20 23.29
C VAL A 148 -1.58 17.05 22.03
N GLU A 149 -0.40 17.59 21.73
CA GLU A 149 -0.14 18.34 20.49
C GLU A 149 -0.37 17.47 19.24
N PHE A 150 0.10 16.22 19.28
CA PHE A 150 -0.09 15.25 18.22
C PHE A 150 -1.58 14.97 17.96
N ALA A 151 -2.35 14.68 19.01
CA ALA A 151 -3.78 14.40 18.88
C ALA A 151 -4.54 15.60 18.33
N HIS A 152 -4.19 16.82 18.75
CA HIS A 152 -4.77 18.05 18.22
C HIS A 152 -4.49 18.23 16.72
N ASP A 153 -3.21 18.13 16.32
CA ASP A 153 -2.79 18.31 14.93
C ASP A 153 -3.34 17.21 14.02
N LEU A 154 -3.38 15.97 14.51
CA LEU A 154 -3.93 14.81 13.80
C LEU A 154 -5.42 15.02 13.58
N GLY A 155 -6.16 15.39 14.63
CA GLY A 155 -7.59 15.65 14.56
C GLY A 155 -7.94 16.78 13.59
N ALA A 156 -7.18 17.88 13.62
CA ALA A 156 -7.32 18.98 12.67
C ALA A 156 -7.05 18.56 11.22
N TRP A 157 -6.10 17.65 11.01
CA TRP A 157 -5.74 17.16 9.68
C TRP A 157 -6.75 16.16 9.10
N ILE A 158 -7.31 15.28 9.94
CA ILE A 158 -8.31 14.27 9.52
C ILE A 158 -9.74 14.80 9.57
N GLY A 159 -9.98 15.96 10.20
CA GLY A 159 -11.28 16.60 10.31
C GLY A 159 -12.19 16.00 11.38
N THR A 160 -11.64 15.25 12.34
CA THR A 160 -12.37 14.63 13.46
C THR A 160 -11.64 14.85 14.78
N GLU A 161 -12.34 14.84 15.91
CA GLU A 161 -11.67 14.83 17.21
C GLU A 161 -10.87 13.53 17.41
N THR A 162 -9.73 13.65 18.08
CA THR A 162 -8.80 12.55 18.36
C THR A 162 -8.51 12.52 19.86
N GLU A 163 -8.56 11.34 20.47
CA GLU A 163 -8.26 11.19 21.90
C GLU A 163 -6.77 11.39 22.19
N GLU A 164 -6.45 12.04 23.31
CA GLU A 164 -5.06 12.31 23.74
C GLU A 164 -4.28 11.03 24.07
N THR A 165 -4.99 9.92 24.33
CA THR A 165 -4.43 8.60 24.65
C THR A 165 -4.11 7.77 23.43
N ILE A 166 -4.40 8.27 22.21
CA ILE A 166 -4.32 7.49 20.97
C ILE A 166 -2.92 6.92 20.72
N VAL A 167 -1.87 7.67 21.09
CA VAL A 167 -0.47 7.26 20.94
C VAL A 167 -0.05 6.16 21.92
N TRP A 168 -0.81 5.96 23.01
CA TRP A 168 -0.59 4.88 23.97
C TRP A 168 -1.38 3.63 23.62
N ASN A 169 -2.57 3.82 23.06
CA ASN A 169 -3.42 2.73 22.58
C ASN A 169 -2.84 2.10 21.30
N TYR A 170 -2.19 2.93 20.46
CA TYR A 170 -1.57 2.53 19.20
C TYR A 170 -0.12 3.03 19.16
N PRO A 171 0.83 2.34 19.82
CA PRO A 171 2.16 2.88 20.10
C PRO A 171 3.10 2.97 18.90
N THR A 172 2.69 2.49 17.72
CA THR A 172 3.52 2.52 16.51
C THR A 172 2.83 3.28 15.39
N ILE A 173 3.62 3.83 14.46
CA ILE A 173 3.12 4.54 13.27
C ILE A 173 2.24 3.60 12.44
N GLU A 174 2.61 2.33 12.32
CA GLU A 174 1.84 1.32 11.62
C GLU A 174 0.45 1.10 12.25
N ALA A 175 0.41 0.81 13.56
CA ALA A 175 -0.84 0.53 14.28
C ALA A 175 -1.78 1.75 14.27
N LEU A 176 -1.21 2.93 14.50
CA LEU A 176 -1.97 4.17 14.53
C LEU A 176 -2.53 4.54 13.16
N SER A 177 -1.75 4.36 12.09
CA SER A 177 -2.21 4.66 10.74
C SER A 177 -3.36 3.77 10.30
N LEU A 178 -3.32 2.49 10.68
CA LEU A 178 -4.40 1.56 10.41
C LEU A 178 -5.68 1.94 11.18
N PHE A 179 -5.54 2.28 12.47
CA PHE A 179 -6.66 2.73 13.30
C PHE A 179 -7.32 4.00 12.74
N VAL A 180 -6.53 5.02 12.41
CA VAL A 180 -7.02 6.31 11.90
C VAL A 180 -7.78 6.11 10.59
N VAL A 181 -7.28 5.28 9.68
CA VAL A 181 -7.98 4.99 8.42
C VAL A 181 -9.30 4.27 8.66
N ASN A 182 -9.35 3.33 9.60
CA ASN A 182 -10.58 2.63 9.96
C ASN A 182 -11.61 3.56 10.63
N GLN A 183 -11.15 4.47 11.49
CA GLN A 183 -11.97 5.50 12.12
C GLN A 183 -12.57 6.46 11.09
N ILE A 184 -11.76 6.95 10.14
CA ILE A 184 -12.19 7.84 9.05
C ILE A 184 -13.23 7.16 8.15
N ARG A 185 -13.10 5.85 7.92
CA ARG A 185 -14.03 5.06 7.08
C ARG A 185 -15.36 4.73 7.77
N GLY A 186 -15.55 5.10 9.03
CA GLY A 186 -16.79 4.86 9.77
C GLY A 186 -17.07 3.39 10.06
N ILE A 187 -16.04 2.52 10.08
CA ILE A 187 -16.19 1.15 10.57
C ILE A 187 -16.27 1.24 12.09
N PRO A 188 -17.41 0.91 12.73
CA PRO A 188 -17.51 0.90 14.17
C PRO A 188 -16.59 -0.20 14.70
N PHE A 189 -15.66 0.14 15.58
CA PHE A 189 -14.95 -0.85 16.38
C PHE A 189 -15.94 -1.39 17.43
N GLU A 190 -16.83 -2.30 17.03
CA GLU A 190 -17.65 -3.02 18.00
C GLU A 190 -16.77 -4.04 18.73
N SER A 191 -16.48 -3.71 19.98
CA SER A 191 -15.99 -4.63 21.00
C SER A 191 -16.88 -5.86 21.06
N THR A 192 -16.34 -7.02 20.68
CA THR A 192 -16.76 -8.37 21.10
C THR A 192 -18.26 -8.70 21.01
N GLY A 193 -18.65 -9.42 19.95
CA GLY A 193 -19.97 -10.08 19.90
C GLY A 193 -20.23 -10.84 18.60
N ARG A 194 -19.62 -12.02 18.44
CA ARG A 194 -20.00 -13.15 17.56
C ARG A 194 -21.08 -12.84 16.50
N ASN A 195 -20.67 -12.58 15.26
CA ASN A 195 -21.58 -12.47 14.11
C ASN A 195 -21.83 -13.84 13.46
N ASP A 196 -23.05 -14.37 13.62
CA ASP A 196 -23.65 -15.41 12.77
C ASP A 196 -24.49 -14.75 11.64
N ARG A 197 -24.04 -13.61 11.08
CA ARG A 197 -24.74 -12.98 9.94
C ARG A 197 -24.32 -13.62 8.62
N PRO A 198 -25.27 -14.04 7.77
CA PRO A 198 -24.97 -14.55 6.43
C PRO A 198 -24.22 -13.53 5.55
N LEU A 199 -23.25 -14.00 4.76
CA LEU A 199 -22.37 -13.15 3.92
C LEU A 199 -23.13 -12.34 2.86
N ASP A 200 -24.33 -12.78 2.47
CA ASP A 200 -25.20 -12.13 1.49
C ASP A 200 -26.02 -10.97 2.04
N GLU A 201 -26.07 -10.80 3.36
CA GLU A 201 -26.71 -9.66 4.03
C GLU A 201 -25.72 -8.55 4.40
N LEU A 202 -24.43 -8.76 4.13
CA LEU A 202 -23.40 -7.77 4.37
C LEU A 202 -23.37 -6.75 3.24
N SER A 203 -23.26 -5.47 3.61
CA SER A 203 -23.00 -4.42 2.63
C SER A 203 -21.64 -4.63 1.97
N GLU A 204 -21.45 -4.09 0.75
CA GLU A 204 -20.15 -4.18 0.04
C GLU A 204 -19.00 -3.64 0.90
N VAL A 205 -19.26 -2.66 1.77
CA VAL A 205 -18.26 -2.08 2.67
C VAL A 205 -17.84 -3.08 3.76
N GLU A 206 -18.79 -3.84 4.30
CA GLU A 206 -18.52 -4.88 5.31
C GLU A 206 -17.79 -6.09 4.71
N LEU A 207 -18.14 -6.48 3.47
CA LEU A 207 -17.45 -7.54 2.73
C LEU A 207 -16.00 -7.17 2.44
N VAL A 208 -15.75 -5.92 2.05
CA VAL A 208 -14.40 -5.40 1.84
C VAL A 208 -13.63 -5.40 3.16
N GLY A 209 -14.26 -4.99 4.27
CA GLY A 209 -13.66 -5.05 5.61
C GLY A 209 -13.23 -6.46 6.02
N LEU A 210 -14.09 -7.47 5.82
CA LEU A 210 -13.78 -8.87 6.13
C LEU A 210 -12.65 -9.44 5.26
N LEU A 211 -12.61 -9.08 3.98
CA LEU A 211 -11.55 -9.52 3.07
C LEU A 211 -10.18 -8.95 3.50
N TYR A 212 -10.12 -7.71 3.97
CA TYR A 212 -8.89 -7.11 4.49
C TYR A 212 -8.45 -7.75 5.81
N ASP A 213 -9.38 -8.13 6.68
CA ASP A 213 -9.10 -8.85 7.92
C ASP A 213 -8.50 -10.24 7.64
N GLU A 214 -9.01 -10.95 6.63
CA GLU A 214 -8.49 -12.24 6.18
C GLU A 214 -7.08 -12.11 5.59
N ILE A 215 -6.85 -11.11 4.74
CA ILE A 215 -5.54 -10.84 4.13
C ILE A 215 -4.51 -10.46 5.19
N GLY A 216 -4.90 -9.66 6.19
CA GLY A 216 -4.04 -9.27 7.32
C GLY A 216 -3.60 -10.48 8.16
N ARG A 217 -4.52 -11.42 8.42
CA ARG A 217 -4.20 -12.67 9.15
C ARG A 217 -3.27 -13.59 8.36
N ILE A 218 -3.43 -13.64 7.04
CA ILE A 218 -2.56 -14.45 6.16
C ILE A 218 -1.12 -13.90 6.12
N GLN A 219 -0.91 -12.60 6.34
CA GLN A 219 0.43 -12.00 6.34
C GLN A 219 1.11 -12.00 7.71
N SER A 220 0.38 -12.19 8.81
CA SER A 220 0.96 -12.30 10.16
C SER A 220 1.40 -13.72 10.55
N ASP A 221 0.91 -14.75 9.86
CA ASP A 221 1.24 -16.16 10.10
C ASP A 221 2.36 -16.71 9.17
N GLY A 222 3.16 -15.83 8.56
CA GLY A 222 4.23 -16.18 7.61
C GLY A 222 5.63 -15.75 8.02
#